data_AF-A0A191Z0F3-F1
#
_entry.id   AF-A0A191Z0F3-F1
#
_cell.length_a   1.000
_cell.length_b   1.000
_cell.length_c   1.000
_cell.angle_alpha   90.00
_cell.angle_beta   90.00
_cell.angle_gamma   90.00
#
_symmetry.space_group_name_H-M   'P 1'
#
loop_
_entity.id
_entity.type
_entity.pdbx_description
1 polymer ?
#
loop_
_entity_poly.entity_id
_entity_poly.type
_entity_poly.pdbx_seq_one_letter_code
_entity_poly.pdbx_strand_id
1 'polypeptide(L)'
;MLNRPDKDSLRAMLESQVNEKLQHDPDALTTYAAQREPERKRYISKPTVQDKAFIKELEQMRADAEAGVFHSPVPEQTNVDAGTGLDDYPGLKEASTSSNSW
;
A
#
# COMPACT_ATOMS: atom_id res chain seq x y z
N MET A 1 -20.98 -53.90 34.92
CA MET A 1 -21.20 -52.56 35.51
C MET A 1 -20.40 -51.58 34.66
N LEU A 2 -21.04 -50.57 34.06
CA LEU A 2 -20.31 -49.57 33.27
C LEU A 2 -19.53 -48.69 34.25
N ASN A 3 -18.20 -48.71 34.17
CA ASN A 3 -17.35 -47.84 34.98
C ASN A 3 -17.61 -46.40 34.57
N ARG A 4 -18.03 -45.57 35.52
CA ARG A 4 -18.18 -44.14 35.29
C ARG A 4 -16.78 -43.58 35.01
N PRO A 5 -16.57 -42.88 33.89
CA PRO A 5 -15.28 -42.29 33.59
C PRO A 5 -14.90 -41.30 34.69
N ASP A 6 -13.61 -41.28 35.03
CA ASP A 6 -13.06 -40.31 35.95
C ASP A 6 -13.24 -38.89 35.38
N LYS A 7 -13.38 -37.91 36.25
CA LYS A 7 -13.75 -36.53 35.88
C LYS A 7 -12.77 -35.93 34.88
N ASP A 8 -11.48 -36.19 35.04
CA ASP A 8 -10.44 -35.65 34.17
C ASP A 8 -10.42 -36.38 32.82
N SER A 9 -10.66 -37.69 32.80
CA SER A 9 -10.81 -38.46 31.55
C SER A 9 -12.01 -37.98 30.73
N LEU A 10 -13.11 -37.63 31.40
CA LEU A 10 -14.30 -37.11 30.76
C LEU A 10 -14.07 -35.71 30.19
N ARG A 11 -13.34 -34.85 30.89
CA ARG A 11 -12.95 -33.51 30.38
C ARG A 11 -12.09 -33.64 29.12
N ALA A 12 -11.05 -34.46 29.17
CA ALA A 12 -10.15 -34.65 28.04
C ALA A 12 -10.88 -35.19 26.80
N MET A 13 -11.80 -36.14 26.99
CA MET A 13 -12.63 -36.69 25.91
C MET A 13 -13.57 -35.64 25.31
N LEU A 14 -14.19 -34.79 26.14
CA LEU A 14 -15.08 -33.74 25.64
C LEU A 14 -14.30 -32.62 24.92
N GLU A 15 -13.13 -32.24 25.42
CA GLU A 15 -12.26 -31.25 24.79
C GLU A 15 -11.77 -31.73 23.40
N SER A 16 -11.40 -33.00 23.27
CA SER A 16 -10.99 -33.55 21.97
C SER A 16 -12.13 -33.53 20.95
N GLN A 17 -13.34 -33.92 21.37
CA GLN A 17 -14.54 -33.90 20.51
C GLN A 17 -14.92 -32.49 20.07
N VAL A 18 -14.78 -31.49 20.94
CA VAL A 18 -15.03 -30.09 20.58
C VAL A 18 -13.99 -29.60 19.58
N ASN A 19 -12.70 -29.87 19.82
CA ASN A 19 -11.63 -29.47 18.91
C ASN A 19 -11.76 -30.10 17.52
N GLU A 20 -12.06 -31.40 17.45
CA GLU A 20 -12.25 -32.12 16.18
C GLU A 20 -13.41 -31.50 15.38
N LYS A 21 -14.53 -31.22 16.04
CA LYS A 21 -15.68 -30.56 15.39
C LYS A 21 -15.35 -29.15 14.92
N LEU A 22 -14.58 -28.40 15.70
CA LEU A 22 -14.20 -27.04 15.34
C LEU A 22 -13.21 -27.00 14.16
N GLN A 23 -12.39 -28.03 13.99
CA GLN A 23 -11.51 -28.17 12.81
C GLN A 23 -12.31 -28.45 11.53
N HIS A 24 -13.39 -29.23 11.62
CA HIS A 24 -14.24 -29.55 10.47
C HIS A 24 -15.28 -28.47 10.15
N ASP A 25 -15.85 -27.85 11.17
CA ASP A 25 -16.88 -26.83 11.06
C ASP A 25 -16.58 -25.67 12.03
N PRO A 26 -15.83 -24.65 11.58
CA PRO A 26 -15.46 -23.52 12.43
C PRO A 26 -16.67 -22.65 12.81
N ASP A 27 -17.77 -22.72 12.04
CA ASP A 27 -18.98 -21.92 12.24
C ASP A 27 -19.99 -22.60 13.20
N ALA A 28 -19.72 -23.84 13.62
CA ALA A 28 -20.57 -24.59 14.55
C ALA A 28 -20.65 -23.99 15.96
N LEU A 29 -19.68 -23.17 16.38
CA LEU A 29 -19.69 -22.47 17.67
C LEU A 29 -20.07 -21.00 17.50
N THR A 30 -21.31 -20.68 17.86
CA THR A 30 -21.72 -19.28 18.00
C THR A 30 -21.13 -18.69 19.28
N THR A 31 -20.11 -17.85 19.13
CA THR A 31 -19.57 -17.07 20.25
C THR A 31 -20.43 -15.83 20.46
N TYR A 32 -21.03 -15.69 21.64
CA TYR A 32 -21.76 -14.47 22.04
C TYR A 32 -20.82 -13.33 22.47
N ALA A 33 -19.50 -13.52 22.33
CA ALA A 33 -18.55 -12.45 22.54
C ALA A 33 -18.85 -11.32 21.56
N ALA A 34 -18.88 -10.08 22.06
CA ALA A 34 -19.00 -8.93 21.18
C ALA A 34 -17.85 -8.96 20.18
N GLN A 35 -18.17 -9.10 18.89
CA GLN A 35 -17.17 -8.91 17.84
C GLN A 35 -16.61 -7.50 17.99
N ARG A 36 -15.28 -7.37 17.87
CA ARG A 36 -14.64 -6.07 17.89
C ARG A 36 -15.27 -5.20 16.80
N GLU A 37 -15.63 -3.97 17.14
CA GLU A 37 -16.18 -3.04 16.16
C GLU A 37 -15.28 -3.00 14.92
N PRO A 38 -15.86 -3.07 13.71
CA PRO A 38 -15.09 -2.99 12.48
C PRO A 38 -14.20 -1.75 12.50
N GLU A 39 -12.94 -1.89 12.07
CA GLU A 39 -12.06 -0.75 11.96
C GLU A 39 -12.68 0.28 11.01
N ARG A 40 -12.81 1.53 11.47
CA ARG A 40 -13.36 2.61 10.67
C ARG A 40 -12.39 2.89 9.53
N LYS A 41 -12.76 2.49 8.31
CA LYS A 41 -11.99 2.85 7.11
C LYS A 41 -11.88 4.36 7.03
N ARG A 42 -10.68 4.87 6.76
CA ARG A 42 -10.48 6.29 6.47
C ARG A 42 -11.36 6.67 5.26
N TYR A 43 -11.87 7.89 5.25
CA TYR A 43 -12.56 8.40 4.06
C TYR A 43 -11.53 8.52 2.92
N ILE A 44 -11.71 7.73 1.87
CA ILE A 44 -10.86 7.77 0.66
C ILE A 44 -11.69 8.43 -0.44
N SER A 45 -11.13 9.47 -1.06
CA SER A 45 -11.74 10.10 -2.22
C SER A 45 -11.70 9.16 -3.43
N LYS A 46 -12.64 9.32 -4.36
CA LYS A 46 -12.57 8.60 -5.64
C LYS A 46 -11.34 9.10 -6.41
N PRO A 47 -10.59 8.21 -7.11
CA PRO A 47 -9.48 8.63 -7.94
C PRO A 47 -9.92 9.69 -8.94
N THR A 48 -9.16 10.79 -8.99
CA THR A 48 -9.36 11.87 -9.94
C THR A 48 -9.06 11.39 -11.36
N VAL A 49 -9.42 12.20 -12.36
CA VAL A 49 -9.12 11.88 -13.77
C VAL A 49 -7.60 11.80 -13.99
N GLN A 50 -6.84 12.67 -13.30
CA GLN A 50 -5.37 12.68 -13.34
C GLN A 50 -4.78 11.43 -12.71
N ASP A 51 -5.29 10.98 -11.55
CA ASP A 51 -4.83 9.74 -10.90
C ASP A 51 -4.99 8.54 -11.83
N LYS A 52 -6.11 8.47 -12.55
CA LYS A 52 -6.35 7.40 -13.52
C LYS A 52 -5.41 7.47 -14.72
N ALA A 53 -5.11 8.67 -15.22
CA ALA A 53 -4.16 8.85 -16.32
C ALA A 53 -2.75 8.43 -15.88
N PHE A 54 -2.32 8.83 -14.69
CA PHE A 54 -1.02 8.47 -14.13
C PHE A 54 -0.87 6.96 -13.92
N ILE A 55 -1.90 6.28 -13.42
CA ILE A 55 -1.88 4.81 -13.28
C ILE A 55 -1.69 4.12 -14.63
N LYS A 56 -2.37 4.61 -15.68
CA LYS A 56 -2.22 4.07 -17.04
C LYS A 56 -0.82 4.30 -17.60
N GLU A 57 -0.23 5.47 -17.34
CA GLU A 57 1.15 5.76 -17.76
C GLU A 57 2.15 4.84 -17.04
N LEU A 58 1.99 4.61 -15.74
CA LEU A 58 2.82 3.66 -15.00
C LEU A 58 2.69 2.22 -15.53
N GLU A 59 1.49 1.81 -15.91
CA GLU A 59 1.24 0.50 -16.52
C GLU A 59 1.93 0.39 -17.89
N GLN A 60 1.83 1.45 -18.69
CA GLN A 60 2.50 1.55 -19.99
C GLN A 60 4.02 1.45 -19.85
N MET A 61 4.63 2.21 -18.92
CA MET A 61 6.07 2.16 -18.68
C MET A 61 6.56 0.77 -18.23
N ARG A 62 5.74 0.04 -17.46
CA ARG A 62 6.06 -1.34 -17.06
C ARG A 62 6.03 -2.28 -18.27
N ALA A 63 5.01 -2.17 -19.11
CA ALA A 63 4.90 -2.95 -20.34
C ALA A 63 6.06 -2.66 -21.30
N ASP A 64 6.43 -1.38 -21.45
CA ASP A 64 7.54 -0.98 -22.32
C ASP A 64 8.89 -1.46 -21.78
N ALA A 65 9.09 -1.43 -20.45
CA ALA A 65 10.27 -1.98 -19.81
C ALA A 65 10.38 -3.50 -20.00
N GLU A 66 9.27 -4.24 -19.87
CA GLU A 66 9.21 -5.68 -20.16
C GLU A 66 9.48 -5.97 -21.65
N ALA A 67 9.01 -5.10 -22.54
CA ALA A 67 9.25 -5.18 -23.98
C ALA A 67 10.65 -4.69 -24.40
N GLY A 68 11.46 -4.14 -23.48
CA GLY A 68 12.78 -3.59 -23.75
C GLY A 68 12.77 -2.29 -24.57
N VAL A 69 11.64 -1.56 -24.59
CA VAL A 69 11.48 -0.30 -25.30
C VAL A 69 11.79 0.86 -24.35
N PHE A 70 12.84 1.61 -24.65
CA PHE A 70 13.22 2.81 -23.88
C PHE A 70 12.60 4.06 -24.49
N HIS A 71 11.52 4.56 -23.90
CA HIS A 71 11.00 5.89 -24.20
C HIS A 71 11.86 6.93 -23.48
N SER A 72 12.90 7.43 -24.17
CA SER A 72 13.56 8.65 -23.74
C SER A 72 12.56 9.79 -23.94
N PRO A 73 12.18 10.55 -22.90
CA PRO A 73 11.34 11.71 -23.11
C PRO A 73 12.13 12.68 -24.00
N VAL A 74 11.63 12.89 -25.21
CA VAL A 74 12.09 14.02 -26.01
C VAL A 74 11.66 15.25 -25.21
N PRO A 75 12.58 16.11 -24.75
CA PRO A 75 12.16 17.39 -24.21
C PRO A 75 11.44 18.08 -25.35
N GLU A 76 10.12 18.16 -25.25
CA GLU A 76 9.32 19.00 -26.12
C GLU A 76 9.92 20.40 -25.99
N GLN A 77 10.63 20.83 -27.03
CA GLN A 77 11.12 22.19 -27.16
C GLN A 77 9.88 23.06 -27.30
N THR A 78 9.27 23.41 -26.17
CA THR A 78 8.50 24.64 -26.09
C THR A 78 9.49 25.73 -26.48
N ASN A 79 9.20 26.42 -27.58
CA ASN A 79 9.89 27.64 -27.94
C ASN A 79 9.67 28.62 -26.80
N VAL A 80 10.53 28.59 -25.79
CA VAL A 80 10.58 29.58 -24.73
C VAL A 80 11.56 30.66 -25.21
N ASP A 81 11.13 31.43 -26.22
CA ASP A 81 11.72 32.73 -26.55
C ASP A 81 11.30 33.77 -25.49
N ALA A 82 11.50 33.43 -24.21
CA ALA A 82 11.15 34.31 -23.11
C ALA A 82 12.08 34.07 -21.92
N GLY A 83 13.23 34.75 -21.95
CA GLY A 83 13.75 35.41 -20.75
C GLY A 83 14.17 34.54 -19.57
N THR A 84 14.72 33.34 -19.80
CA THR A 84 15.25 32.48 -18.73
C THR A 84 16.78 32.53 -18.62
N GLY A 85 17.45 33.34 -19.43
CA GLY A 85 18.88 33.54 -19.35
C GLY A 85 19.24 34.28 -18.07
N LEU A 86 20.34 33.90 -17.42
CA LEU A 86 20.89 34.63 -16.26
C LEU A 86 21.13 36.12 -16.59
N ASP A 87 21.38 36.42 -17.87
CA ASP A 87 21.59 37.77 -18.41
C ASP A 87 20.31 38.62 -18.49
N ASP A 88 19.12 38.01 -18.40
CA ASP A 88 17.83 38.71 -18.44
C ASP A 88 17.49 39.41 -17.10
N TYR A 89 18.31 39.18 -16.07
CA TYR A 89 18.16 39.77 -14.73
C TYR A 89 19.34 40.69 -14.41
N PRO A 90 19.32 41.98 -14.83
CA PRO A 90 20.39 42.93 -14.55
C PRO A 90 20.41 43.24 -13.05
N GLY A 91 21.23 42.48 -12.31
CA GLY A 91 21.32 42.52 -10.85
C GLY A 91 21.82 41.21 -10.24
N LEU A 92 21.75 40.11 -11.00
CA LEU A 92 22.20 38.78 -10.60
C LEU A 92 23.60 38.46 -11.15
N LYS A 93 24.55 39.40 -11.04
CA LYS A 93 25.97 39.10 -11.30
C LYS A 93 26.52 38.35 -10.09
N GLU A 94 27.21 37.24 -10.34
CA GLU A 94 27.72 36.31 -9.32
C GLU A 94 28.42 37.06 -8.18
N ALA A 95 27.85 36.95 -6.97
CA ALA A 95 28.56 37.32 -5.76
C ALA A 95 29.74 36.35 -5.63
N SER A 96 30.92 36.85 -5.95
CA SER A 96 32.21 36.20 -5.80
C SER A 96 32.25 35.31 -4.56
N THR A 97 32.54 34.03 -4.79
CA THR A 97 33.00 32.99 -3.87
C THR A 97 33.42 33.51 -2.50
N SER A 98 32.48 33.54 -1.54
CA SER A 98 32.85 33.67 -0.13
C SER A 98 33.28 32.28 0.34
N SER A 99 34.60 32.08 0.40
CA SER A 99 35.24 30.90 0.97
C SER A 99 34.88 30.78 2.46
N ASN A 100 33.94 29.90 2.80
CA ASN A 100 33.75 29.47 4.18
C ASN A 100 34.60 28.22 4.41
N SER A 101 35.75 28.42 5.05
CA SER A 101 36.56 27.34 5.65
C SER A 101 35.96 26.97 7.00
N TRP A 102 35.56 25.70 7.16
CA TRP A 102 35.44 25.01 8.44
C TRP A 102 36.40 23.82 8.44
#